data_AF-A0A091LXK5-F1
#
_entry.id   AF-A0A091LXK5-F1
#
_cell.length_a   1.000
_cell.length_b   1.000
_cell.length_c   1.000
_cell.angle_alpha   90.00
_cell.angle_beta   90.00
_cell.angle_gamma   90.00
#
_symmetry.space_group_name_H-M   'P 1'
#
loop_
_entity.id
_entity.type
_entity.pdbx_description
1 polymer ?
#
loop_
_entity_poly.entity_id
_entity_poly.type
_entity_poly.pdbx_seq_one_letter_code
_entity_poly.pdbx_strand_id
1 'polypeptide(L)' 'CKDFLEVSPICTMEYFAHCGSDGKTYGNKCLFCNAYL' A
#
# COMPACT_ATOMS: atom_id res chain seq x y z
N CYS A 1 -2.98 7.14 -2.93
CA CYS A 1 -3.76 6.87 -1.70
C CYS A 1 -4.96 7.80 -1.53
N LYS A 2 -5.46 8.46 -2.60
CA LYS A 2 -6.62 9.35 -2.47
C LYS A 2 -7.89 8.63 -2.01
N ASP A 3 -7.98 7.32 -2.28
CA ASP A 3 -9.07 6.44 -1.85
C ASP A 3 -8.82 5.78 -0.48
N PHE A 4 -7.59 5.88 0.05
CA PHE A 4 -7.15 5.33 1.33
C PHE A 4 -6.80 6.51 2.22
N LEU A 5 -7.80 7.09 2.88
CA LEU A 5 -7.64 8.32 3.67
C LEU A 5 -7.11 8.05 5.09
N GLU A 6 -7.13 6.80 5.53
CA GLU A 6 -6.64 6.35 6.84
C GLU A 6 -5.87 5.04 6.70
N VAL A 7 -4.98 4.77 7.67
CA VAL A 7 -4.25 3.50 7.76
C VAL A 7 -5.24 2.37 8.04
N SER A 8 -5.31 1.39 7.15
CA SER A 8 -6.15 0.20 7.35
C SER A 8 -5.33 -0.95 7.92
N PRO A 9 -5.66 -1.51 9.11
CA PRO A 9 -4.97 -2.69 9.64
C PRO A 9 -5.29 -3.96 8.83
N ILE A 10 -6.29 -3.90 7.95
CA ILE A 10 -6.72 -5.02 7.11
C ILE A 10 -6.44 -4.65 5.65
N CYS A 11 -5.65 -5.48 4.98
CA CYS A 11 -5.47 -5.46 3.54
C CYS A 11 -5.89 -6.80 2.95
N THR A 12 -6.37 -6.77 1.71
CA THR A 12 -6.56 -7.96 0.87
C THR A 12 -5.22 -8.67 0.64
N MET A 13 -5.27 -9.97 0.39
CA MET A 13 -4.09 -10.77 0.02
C MET A 13 -3.86 -10.79 -1.50
N GLU A 14 -4.49 -9.87 -2.24
CA GLU A 14 -4.22 -9.71 -3.65
C GLU A 14 -2.79 -9.25 -3.87
N TYR A 15 -2.16 -9.75 -4.94
CA TYR A 15 -0.80 -9.38 -5.28
C TYR A 15 -0.79 -8.50 -6.53
N PHE A 16 -0.63 -7.20 -6.31
CA PHE A 16 -0.46 -6.16 -7.31
C PHE A 16 0.69 -5.26 -6.90
N ALA A 17 1.91 -5.69 -7.21
CA ALA A 17 3.13 -5.05 -6.74
C ALA A 17 3.19 -3.56 -7.10
N HIS A 18 3.61 -2.73 -6.15
CA HIS A 18 3.83 -1.29 -6.32
C HIS A 18 5.24 -0.91 -5.90
N CYS A 19 5.91 -0.11 -6.73
CA CYS A 19 7.25 0.40 -6.46
C CYS A 19 7.17 1.69 -5.64
N GLY A 20 7.76 1.70 -4.45
CA GLY A 20 7.93 2.86 -3.59
C GLY A 20 9.13 3.70 -4.00
N SER A 21 9.01 5.01 -3.83
CA SER A 21 10.13 5.95 -4.01
C SER A 21 11.22 5.77 -2.94
N ASP A 22 10.93 5.03 -1.87
CA ASP A 22 11.88 4.59 -0.84
C ASP A 22 12.67 3.33 -1.27
N GLY A 23 12.46 2.84 -2.49
CA GLY A 23 13.13 1.67 -3.04
C GLY A 23 12.53 0.34 -2.57
N LYS A 24 11.38 0.35 -1.88
CA LYS A 24 10.68 -0.88 -1.46
C LYS A 24 9.57 -1.24 -2.43
N THR A 25 9.31 -2.54 -2.55
CA THR A 25 8.17 -3.07 -3.29
C THR A 25 7.08 -3.50 -2.32
N TYR A 26 5.87 -3.00 -2.53
CA TYR A 26 4.70 -3.31 -1.71
C TYR A 26 3.80 -4.28 -2.46
N GLY A 27 3.32 -5.32 -1.78
CA GLY A 27 2.57 -6.41 -2.43
C GLY A 27 1.23 -5.99 -3.02
N ASN A 28 0.63 -4.91 -2.54
CA ASN A 28 -0.59 -4.32 -3.09
C ASN A 28 -0.74 -2.84 -2.73
N LYS A 29 -1.77 -2.21 -3.30
CA LYS A 29 -2.10 -0.80 -3.10
C LYS A 29 -2.38 -0.44 -1.64
N CYS A 30 -3.02 -1.33 -0.88
CA CYS A 30 -3.32 -1.10 0.54
C CYS A 30 -2.02 -1.02 1.36
N LEU A 31 -1.13 -2.01 1.22
CA LEU A 31 0.18 -2.02 1.88
C LEU A 31 1.05 -0.82 1.47
N PHE A 32 1.03 -0.45 0.20
CA PHE A 32 1.72 0.73 -0.31
C PHE A 32 1.20 2.01 0.37
N CYS A 33 -0.11 2.17 0.43
CA CYS A 33 -0.72 3.37 0.98
C CYS A 33 -0.60 3.49 2.49
N ASN A 34 -0.67 2.38 3.21
CA ASN A 34 -0.43 2.34 4.64
C ASN A 34 1.00 2.75 5.03
N ALA A 35 1.97 2.54 4.15
CA ALA A 35 3.35 2.98 4.38
C ALA A 35 3.60 4.43 3.96
N TYR A 36 2.70 5.03 3.18
CA TYR A 36 2.78 6.42 2.74
C TYR A 36 2.13 7.40 3.73
N LEU A 37 1.01 6.99 4.33
CA LEU A 37 0.29 7.74 5.38
C LEU A 37 1.04 7.66 6.72
#